data_AF-A0A9X1NWQ3-F1
#
_entry.id   AF-A0A9X1NWQ3-F1
#
_cell.length_a   1.000
_cell.length_b   1.000
_cell.length_c   1.000
_cell.angle_alpha   90.00
_cell.angle_beta   90.00
_cell.angle_gamma   90.00
#
_symmetry.space_group_name_H-M   'P 1'
#
loop_
_entity.id
_entity.type
_entity.pdbx_description
1 polymer ?
#
loop_
_entity_poly.entity_id
_entity_poly.type
_entity_poly.pdbx_seq_one_letter_code
_entity_poly.pdbx_strand_id
1 'polypeptide(L)'
;MAGNDETWKILHSRSLIRDRHIDVRADACETPSGLRIDPYYVLTYPDWVVVVAITPDRQMVLVRQYRHAAGKVLLEAPAGSMEASDVDPEAAARRELLEETGYRCEQMEWLSSLYPNPSMQTNRVHAFLARDVVRVAEQQLDPEENGLTVELLPIETVLAGLGTGLIGQSMHVAAILQAMTVLPVLKPVAERDATSRSGGSPVPPFSRPARLGDRETLPGGDGMRVFGVDFTSAPSRQKPITCVQCRLDGGTLRFVEMHRWTSFDGFTGFLASSGPWIAGLDFPFGQSRRFIETIGWPSSWEGSVRHVAGLTRAQFYEALTQYRLPRAPGDKEHQRFIDKSTGGISPQKLHGVPVGLMFYEGARRLLESDVHLPLLRAGDPSRVVVEAYPGVMARRLIGRRSYKNDTRSLQTAAHLSARLDLFDRLCDPVSDHSLSGLRIEAPRSLAEDPSGDALDALLCAVQAGWAYGQREVGFGIPPHADPLEGWIVDPALLHLFDQGGTISQQSDMT
;
A
#
# COMPACT_ATOMS: atom_id res chain seq x y z
N MET A 1 25.87 -30.00 3.92
CA MET A 1 25.97 -29.84 5.39
C MET A 1 25.28 -31.04 6.01
N ALA A 2 25.94 -31.74 6.93
CA ALA A 2 25.38 -32.89 7.63
C ALA A 2 24.15 -32.45 8.45
N GLY A 3 23.03 -33.15 8.29
CA GLY A 3 21.75 -32.81 8.90
C GLY A 3 21.80 -32.94 10.42
N ASN A 4 21.57 -31.83 11.11
CA ASN A 4 21.21 -31.85 12.51
C ASN A 4 19.72 -32.20 12.55
N ASP A 5 19.40 -33.44 12.93
CA ASP A 5 18.00 -33.91 13.01
C ASP A 5 17.37 -33.32 14.29
N GLU A 6 17.01 -32.03 14.22
CA GLU A 6 16.39 -31.24 15.30
C GLU A 6 14.87 -31.52 15.41
N THR A 7 14.43 -32.72 15.02
CA THR A 7 13.01 -33.09 15.04
C THR A 7 12.55 -33.46 16.44
N TRP A 8 11.28 -33.15 16.75
CA TRP A 8 10.68 -33.49 18.05
C TRP A 8 10.30 -34.97 18.07
N LYS A 9 10.48 -35.62 19.22
CA LYS A 9 10.04 -36.99 19.42
C LYS A 9 8.58 -37.02 19.86
N ILE A 10 7.74 -37.75 19.12
CA ILE A 10 6.37 -38.06 19.56
C ILE A 10 6.44 -39.21 20.57
N LEU A 11 6.01 -38.96 21.81
CA LEU A 11 5.99 -39.94 22.90
C LEU A 11 4.72 -40.79 22.88
N HIS A 12 3.58 -40.15 22.60
CA HIS A 12 2.27 -40.80 22.49
C HIS A 12 1.33 -39.93 21.64
N SER A 13 0.38 -40.52 20.93
CA SER A 13 -0.64 -39.81 20.15
C SER A 13 -2.01 -40.40 20.45
N ARG A 14 -3.02 -39.54 20.67
CA ARG A 14 -4.42 -39.95 20.87
C ARG A 14 -5.34 -39.24 19.88
N SER A 15 -6.23 -39.99 19.23
CA SER A 15 -7.35 -39.39 18.48
C SER A 15 -8.36 -38.81 19.45
N LEU A 16 -8.79 -37.57 19.22
CA LEU A 16 -9.80 -36.87 20.00
C LEU A 16 -11.14 -36.88 19.29
N ILE A 17 -11.13 -36.57 17.99
CA ILE A 17 -12.30 -36.53 17.13
C ILE A 17 -11.88 -37.12 15.79
N ARG A 18 -12.68 -38.04 15.26
CA ARG A 18 -12.51 -38.56 13.91
C ARG A 18 -13.88 -38.80 13.29
N ASP A 19 -14.19 -38.01 12.28
CA ASP A 19 -15.36 -38.20 11.43
C ASP A 19 -14.98 -38.03 9.95
N ARG A 20 -15.98 -37.90 9.07
CA ARG A 20 -15.77 -37.77 7.62
C ARG A 20 -15.06 -36.46 7.21
N HIS A 21 -15.19 -35.39 7.99
CA HIS A 21 -14.79 -34.02 7.66
C HIS A 21 -13.65 -33.50 8.54
N ILE A 22 -13.39 -34.14 9.69
CA ILE A 22 -12.31 -33.75 10.60
C ILE A 22 -11.66 -34.95 11.27
N ASP A 23 -10.32 -34.92 11.35
CA ASP A 23 -9.52 -35.82 12.18
C ASP A 23 -8.57 -34.97 13.04
N VAL A 24 -8.82 -34.98 14.36
CA VAL A 24 -8.05 -34.24 15.36
C VAL A 24 -7.37 -35.24 16.28
N ARG A 25 -6.04 -35.14 16.39
CA ARG A 25 -5.25 -35.88 17.38
C ARG A 25 -4.51 -34.94 18.32
N ALA A 26 -4.21 -35.44 19.52
CA ALA A 26 -3.34 -34.79 20.49
C ALA A 26 -2.08 -35.63 20.69
N ASP A 27 -0.94 -35.04 20.36
CA ASP A 27 0.39 -35.64 20.46
C ASP A 27 1.07 -35.14 21.75
N ALA A 28 1.70 -36.05 22.48
CA ALA A 28 2.65 -35.71 23.53
C ALA A 28 4.04 -35.72 22.90
N CYS A 29 4.74 -34.59 22.92
CA CYS A 29 6.00 -34.37 22.24
C CYS A 29 7.13 -34.04 23.21
N GLU A 30 8.35 -34.37 22.84
CA GLU A 30 9.58 -33.95 23.50
C GLU A 30 10.49 -33.25 22.48
N THR A 31 10.91 -32.03 22.77
CA THR A 31 11.83 -31.27 21.91
C THR A 31 13.27 -31.80 22.05
N PRO A 32 14.19 -31.45 21.14
CA PRO A 32 15.62 -31.79 21.28
C PRO A 32 16.26 -31.28 22.58
N SER A 33 15.70 -30.23 23.21
CA SER A 33 16.15 -29.71 24.50
C SER A 33 15.57 -30.45 25.72
N GLY A 34 14.75 -31.48 25.50
CA GLY A 34 14.06 -32.23 26.55
C GLY A 34 12.78 -31.54 27.08
N LEU A 35 12.31 -30.45 26.45
CA LEU A 35 11.05 -29.82 26.82
C LEU A 35 9.89 -30.72 26.40
N ARG A 36 9.00 -31.04 27.36
CA ARG A 36 7.80 -31.83 27.11
C ARG A 36 6.59 -30.95 26.84
N ILE A 37 5.87 -31.24 25.75
CA ILE A 37 4.65 -30.55 25.32
C ILE A 37 3.54 -31.58 25.21
N ASP A 38 2.51 -31.45 26.04
CA ASP A 38 1.44 -32.45 26.18
C ASP A 38 0.15 -31.75 26.66
N PRO A 39 -0.88 -31.57 25.81
CA PRO A 39 -0.98 -31.99 24.41
C PRO A 39 -0.51 -30.94 23.38
N TYR A 40 -0.04 -31.42 22.23
CA TYR A 40 0.09 -30.68 20.97
C TYR A 40 -1.00 -31.13 20.00
N TYR A 41 -1.84 -30.22 19.49
CA TYR A 41 -2.99 -30.58 18.65
C TYR A 41 -2.63 -30.59 17.17
N VAL A 42 -3.01 -31.68 16.48
CA VAL A 42 -2.73 -31.89 15.05
C VAL A 42 -4.03 -32.24 14.33
N LEU A 43 -4.29 -31.52 13.25
CA LEU A 43 -5.36 -31.74 12.29
C LEU A 43 -4.82 -32.56 11.11
N THR A 44 -5.46 -33.69 10.85
CA THR A 44 -5.08 -34.58 9.74
C THR A 44 -6.06 -34.36 8.59
N TYR A 45 -5.52 -33.99 7.43
CA TYR A 45 -6.28 -33.78 6.20
C TYR A 45 -5.63 -34.56 5.04
N PRO A 46 -6.39 -34.92 3.99
CA PRO A 46 -5.78 -35.25 2.70
C PRO A 46 -5.03 -34.04 2.13
N ASP A 47 -4.09 -34.30 1.23
CA ASP A 47 -3.47 -33.24 0.44
C ASP A 47 -4.50 -32.52 -0.42
N TRP A 48 -4.26 -31.25 -0.70
CA TRP A 48 -5.13 -30.40 -1.50
C TRP A 48 -4.44 -29.98 -2.79
N VAL A 49 -5.24 -29.56 -3.77
CA VAL A 49 -4.76 -29.02 -5.04
C VAL A 49 -5.35 -27.63 -5.27
N VAL A 50 -4.58 -26.75 -5.90
CA VAL A 50 -5.05 -25.42 -6.34
C VAL A 50 -4.59 -25.22 -7.78
N VAL A 51 -5.50 -24.82 -8.66
CA VAL A 51 -5.24 -24.68 -10.10
C VAL A 51 -5.34 -23.23 -10.52
N VAL A 52 -4.23 -22.64 -10.93
CA VAL A 52 -4.21 -21.36 -11.64
C VAL A 52 -4.51 -21.63 -13.10
N ALA A 53 -5.78 -21.50 -13.49
CA ALA A 53 -6.25 -21.79 -14.84
C ALA A 53 -6.35 -20.53 -15.69
N ILE A 54 -5.65 -20.51 -16.83
CA ILE A 54 -5.55 -19.36 -17.74
C ILE A 54 -6.13 -19.71 -19.11
N THR A 55 -7.12 -18.94 -19.56
CA THR A 55 -7.73 -19.09 -20.89
C THR A 55 -6.77 -18.58 -22.00
N PRO A 56 -6.99 -18.95 -23.28
CA PRO A 56 -6.25 -18.37 -24.41
C PRO A 56 -6.33 -16.83 -24.46
N ASP A 57 -7.43 -16.26 -23.99
CA ASP A 57 -7.67 -14.80 -23.90
C ASP A 57 -7.02 -14.16 -22.66
N ARG A 58 -6.16 -14.88 -21.94
CA ARG A 58 -5.46 -14.43 -20.73
C ARG A 58 -6.39 -14.00 -19.59
N GLN A 59 -7.52 -14.68 -19.46
CA GLN A 59 -8.37 -14.58 -18.28
C GLN A 59 -8.06 -15.74 -17.33
N MET A 60 -8.00 -15.45 -16.04
CA MET A 60 -7.98 -16.46 -15.01
C MET A 60 -9.40 -16.98 -14.78
N VAL A 61 -9.55 -18.29 -14.80
CA VAL A 61 -10.78 -18.96 -14.39
C VAL A 61 -10.79 -19.04 -12.87
N LEU A 62 -11.80 -18.42 -12.26
CA LEU A 62 -12.01 -18.35 -10.82
C LEU A 62 -13.40 -18.85 -10.47
N VAL A 63 -13.60 -19.13 -9.19
CA VAL A 63 -14.88 -19.55 -8.62
C VAL A 63 -15.26 -18.64 -7.46
N ARG A 64 -16.57 -18.38 -7.30
CA ARG A 64 -17.12 -17.78 -6.08
C ARG A 64 -17.81 -18.85 -5.28
N GLN A 65 -17.35 -19.07 -4.05
CA GLN A 65 -17.89 -20.09 -3.16
C GLN A 65 -18.11 -19.53 -1.76
N TYR A 66 -19.17 -19.97 -1.11
CA TYR A 66 -19.42 -19.65 0.29
C TYR A 66 -18.50 -20.49 1.20
N ARG A 67 -17.66 -19.84 1.99
CA ARG A 67 -16.81 -20.47 3.00
C ARG A 67 -17.42 -20.26 4.39
N HIS A 68 -18.02 -21.31 4.94
CA HIS A 68 -18.79 -21.22 6.19
C HIS A 68 -17.99 -20.68 7.38
N ALA A 69 -16.75 -21.14 7.57
CA ALA A 69 -15.89 -20.68 8.66
C ALA A 69 -15.56 -19.17 8.58
N ALA A 70 -15.48 -18.61 7.37
CA ALA A 70 -15.28 -17.18 7.15
C ALA A 70 -16.60 -16.38 7.13
N GLY A 71 -17.75 -17.05 7.03
CA GLY A 71 -19.06 -16.44 6.87
C GLY A 71 -19.20 -15.59 5.60
N LYS A 72 -18.41 -15.87 4.56
CA LYS A 72 -18.27 -15.02 3.36
C LYS A 72 -18.32 -15.84 2.08
N VAL A 73 -18.79 -15.21 1.00
CA VAL A 73 -18.55 -15.68 -0.37
C VAL A 73 -17.20 -15.13 -0.80
N LEU A 74 -16.25 -16.01 -1.10
CA LEU A 74 -14.89 -15.66 -1.50
C LEU A 74 -14.69 -15.95 -2.98
N LEU A 75 -13.85 -15.14 -3.62
CA LEU A 75 -13.34 -15.41 -4.96
C LEU A 75 -12.04 -16.20 -4.82
N GLU A 76 -11.97 -17.35 -5.49
CA GLU A 76 -10.94 -18.37 -5.30
C GLU A 76 -10.53 -18.97 -6.64
N ALA A 77 -9.27 -19.40 -6.77
CA ALA A 77 -8.88 -20.32 -7.85
C ALA A 77 -9.53 -21.71 -7.65
N PRO A 78 -9.81 -22.48 -8.72
CA PRO A 78 -10.34 -23.83 -8.59
C PRO A 78 -9.44 -24.71 -7.72
N ALA A 79 -10.02 -25.42 -6.77
CA ALA A 79 -9.27 -26.12 -5.73
C ALA A 79 -10.13 -27.14 -4.99
N GLY A 80 -9.52 -28.26 -4.61
CA GLY A 80 -10.20 -29.27 -3.81
C GLY A 80 -9.25 -30.25 -3.14
N SER A 81 -9.85 -31.23 -2.47
CA SER A 81 -9.11 -32.27 -1.76
C SER A 81 -8.75 -33.41 -2.70
N MET A 82 -7.57 -33.98 -2.53
CA MET A 82 -7.21 -35.24 -3.20
C MET A 82 -8.07 -36.37 -2.63
N GLU A 83 -8.66 -37.16 -3.53
CA GLU A 83 -9.38 -38.36 -3.20
C GLU A 83 -8.47 -39.59 -3.23
N ALA A 84 -8.89 -40.67 -2.57
CA ALA A 84 -8.18 -41.95 -2.64
C ALA A 84 -8.18 -42.56 -4.06
N SER A 85 -9.12 -42.13 -4.91
CA SER A 85 -9.23 -42.48 -6.34
C SER A 85 -8.19 -41.79 -7.21
N ASP A 86 -7.69 -40.63 -6.77
CA ASP A 86 -6.74 -39.84 -7.55
C ASP A 86 -5.36 -40.51 -7.55
N VAL A 87 -4.84 -40.79 -8.74
CA VAL A 87 -3.55 -41.50 -8.89
C VAL A 87 -2.35 -40.64 -8.48
N ASP A 88 -2.47 -39.32 -8.61
CA ASP A 88 -1.48 -38.32 -8.24
C ASP A 88 -2.15 -36.93 -8.07
N PRO A 89 -1.41 -35.90 -7.59
CA PRO A 89 -1.98 -34.56 -7.42
C PRO A 89 -2.38 -33.87 -8.73
N GLU A 90 -1.79 -34.24 -9.88
CA GLU A 90 -2.19 -33.65 -11.17
C GLU A 90 -3.56 -34.18 -11.61
N ALA A 91 -3.84 -35.47 -11.40
CA ALA A 91 -5.14 -36.07 -11.65
C ALA A 91 -6.24 -35.39 -10.85
N ALA A 92 -6.00 -35.15 -9.54
CA ALA A 92 -6.91 -34.39 -8.69
C ALA A 92 -7.11 -32.95 -9.22
N ALA A 93 -6.02 -32.23 -9.54
CA ALA A 93 -6.10 -30.87 -10.08
C ALA A 93 -6.92 -30.79 -11.39
N ARG A 94 -6.77 -31.78 -12.29
CA ARG A 94 -7.55 -31.86 -13.54
C ARG A 94 -9.02 -32.16 -13.29
N ARG A 95 -9.32 -33.02 -12.31
CA ARG A 95 -10.69 -33.35 -11.88
C ARG A 95 -11.38 -32.10 -11.32
N GLU A 96 -10.78 -31.45 -10.32
CA GLU A 96 -11.31 -30.24 -9.67
C GLU A 96 -11.54 -29.11 -10.68
N LEU A 97 -10.58 -28.86 -11.57
CA LEU A 97 -10.76 -27.85 -12.63
C LEU A 97 -12.00 -28.14 -13.50
N LEU A 98 -12.23 -29.40 -13.86
CA LEU A 98 -13.34 -29.79 -14.70
C LEU A 98 -14.68 -29.76 -13.94
N GLU A 99 -14.72 -30.29 -12.73
CA GLU A 99 -15.92 -30.38 -11.89
C GLU A 99 -16.41 -28.98 -11.48
N GLU A 100 -15.52 -28.15 -10.94
CA GLU A 100 -15.89 -26.82 -10.43
C GLU A 100 -16.18 -25.80 -11.53
N THR A 101 -15.55 -25.93 -12.71
CA THR A 101 -15.60 -24.86 -13.73
C THR A 101 -16.05 -25.30 -15.12
N GLY A 102 -15.99 -26.60 -15.42
CA GLY A 102 -16.20 -27.12 -16.77
C GLY A 102 -15.03 -26.87 -17.73
N TYR A 103 -13.90 -26.33 -17.26
CA TYR A 103 -12.71 -26.09 -18.06
C TYR A 103 -11.75 -27.29 -18.09
N ARG A 104 -10.97 -27.39 -19.15
CA ARG A 104 -9.94 -28.40 -19.34
C ARG A 104 -8.72 -27.79 -20.03
N CYS A 105 -7.52 -28.27 -19.70
CA CYS A 105 -6.30 -28.00 -20.44
C CYS A 105 -5.70 -29.29 -21.04
N GLU A 106 -4.89 -29.12 -22.07
CA GLU A 106 -3.99 -30.18 -22.55
C GLU A 106 -2.77 -30.29 -21.64
N GLN A 107 -2.14 -29.16 -21.30
CA GLN A 107 -0.93 -29.10 -20.49
C GLN A 107 -1.22 -28.52 -19.10
N MET A 108 -0.73 -29.22 -18.08
CA MET A 108 -0.76 -28.78 -16.68
C MET A 108 0.67 -28.84 -16.13
N GLU A 109 1.11 -27.76 -15.51
CA GLU A 109 2.46 -27.58 -14.98
C GLU A 109 2.40 -27.56 -13.45
N TRP A 110 3.14 -28.43 -12.79
CA TRP A 110 3.31 -28.37 -11.33
C TRP A 110 4.19 -27.18 -10.95
N LEU A 111 3.74 -26.37 -9.99
CA LEU A 111 4.44 -25.17 -9.55
C LEU A 111 5.20 -25.40 -8.24
N SER A 112 4.47 -25.85 -7.22
CA SER A 112 5.01 -26.00 -5.87
C SER A 112 4.13 -26.89 -5.00
N SER A 113 4.68 -27.32 -3.87
CA SER A 113 3.93 -28.01 -2.83
C SER A 113 4.23 -27.35 -1.48
N LEU A 114 3.22 -26.73 -0.89
CA LEU A 114 3.34 -25.85 0.28
C LEU A 114 2.55 -26.43 1.47
N TYR A 115 2.88 -26.01 2.69
CA TYR A 115 2.08 -26.33 3.86
C TYR A 115 1.06 -25.20 4.13
N PRO A 116 -0.25 -25.50 4.19
CA PRO A 116 -1.27 -24.49 4.51
C PRO A 116 -1.12 -23.93 5.92
N ASN A 117 -0.89 -24.80 6.91
CA ASN A 117 -0.53 -24.38 8.26
C ASN A 117 0.32 -25.46 8.95
N PRO A 118 1.66 -25.45 8.80
CA PRO A 118 2.53 -26.51 9.34
C PRO A 118 2.60 -26.53 10.88
N SER A 119 2.01 -25.55 11.56
CA SER A 119 1.89 -25.56 13.02
C SER A 119 0.79 -26.49 13.54
N MET A 120 -0.14 -26.91 12.69
CA MET A 120 -1.30 -27.70 13.12
C MET A 120 -1.75 -28.73 12.10
N GLN A 121 -1.48 -28.56 10.81
CA GLN A 121 -2.02 -29.39 9.74
C GLN A 121 -0.94 -30.31 9.14
N THR A 122 -1.31 -31.54 8.84
CA THR A 122 -0.38 -32.54 8.26
C THR A 122 -0.27 -32.46 6.74
N ASN A 123 -1.25 -31.87 6.06
CA ASN A 123 -1.38 -31.94 4.62
C ASN A 123 -0.53 -30.89 3.89
N ARG A 124 -0.31 -31.15 2.60
CA ARG A 124 0.28 -30.20 1.66
C ARG A 124 -0.78 -29.70 0.68
N VAL A 125 -0.50 -28.54 0.11
CA VAL A 125 -1.26 -27.96 -1.01
C VAL A 125 -0.35 -27.95 -2.23
N HIS A 126 -0.76 -28.66 -3.28
CA HIS A 126 -0.05 -28.73 -4.55
C HIS A 126 -0.64 -27.71 -5.52
N ALA A 127 0.18 -26.74 -5.92
CA ALA A 127 -0.22 -25.69 -6.84
C ALA A 127 0.13 -26.07 -8.28
N PHE A 128 -0.82 -25.88 -9.19
CA PHE A 128 -0.67 -26.16 -10.62
C PHE A 128 -1.02 -24.95 -11.47
N LEU A 129 -0.40 -24.85 -12.65
CA LEU A 129 -0.74 -23.90 -13.69
C LEU A 129 -1.31 -24.66 -14.89
N ALA A 130 -2.55 -24.35 -15.26
CA ALA A 130 -3.21 -24.84 -16.46
C ALA A 130 -3.28 -23.70 -17.49
N ARG A 131 -2.67 -23.90 -18.67
CA ARG A 131 -2.65 -22.89 -19.74
C ARG A 131 -3.63 -23.27 -20.84
N ASP A 132 -4.05 -22.24 -21.57
CA ASP A 132 -4.95 -22.35 -22.72
C ASP A 132 -6.19 -23.19 -22.41
N VAL A 133 -6.75 -23.01 -21.20
CA VAL A 133 -7.92 -23.78 -20.77
C VAL A 133 -9.14 -23.40 -21.59
N VAL A 134 -9.91 -24.41 -21.98
CA VAL A 134 -11.15 -24.25 -22.73
C VAL A 134 -12.31 -24.89 -21.98
N ARG A 135 -13.48 -24.24 -22.02
CA ARG A 135 -14.69 -24.80 -21.43
C ARG A 135 -15.21 -25.93 -22.32
N VAL A 136 -15.35 -27.12 -21.75
CA VAL A 136 -15.77 -28.34 -22.48
C VAL A 136 -16.98 -29.03 -21.87
N ALA A 137 -17.39 -28.63 -20.65
CA ALA A 137 -18.52 -29.19 -19.95
C ALA A 137 -19.25 -28.14 -19.10
N GLU A 138 -20.44 -28.50 -18.61
CA GLU A 138 -21.09 -27.81 -17.49
C GLU A 138 -20.46 -28.24 -16.16
N GLN A 139 -20.63 -27.43 -15.11
CA GLN A 139 -20.13 -27.74 -13.77
C GLN A 139 -20.78 -29.03 -13.23
N GLN A 140 -19.99 -29.84 -12.53
CA GLN A 140 -20.42 -31.05 -11.82
C GLN A 140 -20.05 -30.89 -10.35
N LEU A 141 -20.82 -30.02 -9.67
CA LEU A 141 -20.54 -29.61 -8.29
C LEU A 141 -20.99 -30.66 -7.28
N ASP A 142 -20.25 -30.74 -6.18
CA ASP A 142 -20.70 -31.50 -5.02
C ASP A 142 -21.88 -30.81 -4.32
N PRO A 143 -22.73 -31.56 -3.57
CA PRO A 143 -23.84 -30.97 -2.83
C PRO A 143 -23.43 -29.85 -1.86
N GLU A 144 -22.22 -29.94 -1.29
CA GLU A 144 -21.66 -28.96 -0.36
C GLU A 144 -21.17 -27.67 -1.07
N GLU A 145 -21.06 -27.71 -2.40
CA GLU A 145 -20.60 -26.62 -3.27
C GLU A 145 -21.76 -25.95 -4.03
N ASN A 146 -23.00 -26.36 -3.75
CA ASN A 146 -24.18 -25.82 -4.40
C ASN A 146 -24.23 -24.29 -4.28
N GLY A 147 -24.27 -23.61 -5.44
CA GLY A 147 -24.19 -22.16 -5.54
C GLY A 147 -22.81 -21.61 -5.90
N LEU A 148 -21.81 -22.46 -6.14
CA LEU A 148 -20.52 -22.07 -6.68
C LEU A 148 -20.67 -21.58 -8.13
N THR A 149 -20.16 -20.38 -8.41
CA THR A 149 -20.25 -19.76 -9.75
C THR A 149 -18.88 -19.47 -10.34
N VAL A 150 -18.70 -19.71 -11.64
CA VAL A 150 -17.47 -19.38 -12.37
C VAL A 150 -17.41 -17.88 -12.70
N GLU A 151 -16.24 -17.27 -12.50
CA GLU A 151 -15.93 -15.90 -12.90
C GLU A 151 -14.62 -15.89 -13.71
N LEU A 152 -14.62 -15.16 -14.84
CA LEU A 152 -13.41 -14.95 -15.64
C LEU A 152 -12.91 -13.53 -15.44
N LEU A 153 -11.72 -13.39 -14.86
CA LEU A 153 -11.08 -12.09 -14.68
C LEU A 153 -9.77 -12.04 -15.45
N PRO A 154 -9.41 -10.93 -16.11
CA PRO A 154 -8.07 -10.75 -16.65
C PRO A 154 -7.01 -11.03 -15.57
N ILE A 155 -5.92 -11.72 -15.92
CA ILE A 155 -4.83 -12.03 -14.97
C ILE A 155 -4.39 -10.76 -14.24
N GLU A 156 -4.27 -9.67 -14.97
CA GLU A 156 -3.84 -8.37 -14.46
C GLU A 156 -4.81 -7.81 -13.39
N THR A 157 -6.11 -8.03 -13.55
CA THR A 157 -7.14 -7.67 -12.55
C THR A 157 -6.99 -8.48 -11.28
N VAL A 158 -6.76 -9.79 -11.41
CA VAL A 158 -6.56 -10.68 -10.26
C VAL A 158 -5.32 -10.27 -9.48
N LEU A 159 -4.19 -10.06 -10.18
CA LEU A 159 -2.92 -9.65 -9.60
C LEU A 159 -3.03 -8.30 -8.88
N ALA A 160 -3.68 -7.31 -9.50
CA ALA A 160 -3.92 -6.01 -8.89
C ALA A 160 -4.78 -6.10 -7.62
N GLY A 161 -5.71 -7.06 -7.57
CA GLY A 161 -6.59 -7.28 -6.43
C GLY A 161 -5.99 -8.13 -5.31
N LEU A 162 -4.86 -8.82 -5.50
CA LEU A 162 -4.27 -9.67 -4.44
C LEU A 162 -3.97 -8.85 -3.17
N GLY A 163 -3.41 -7.65 -3.33
CA GLY A 163 -3.05 -6.77 -2.22
C GLY A 163 -4.25 -6.16 -1.48
N THR A 164 -5.43 -6.13 -2.10
CA THR A 164 -6.68 -5.63 -1.49
C THR A 164 -7.56 -6.74 -0.92
N GLY A 165 -7.08 -7.99 -0.98
CA GLY A 165 -7.83 -9.16 -0.51
C GLY A 165 -8.92 -9.63 -1.47
N LEU A 166 -8.85 -9.28 -2.77
CA LEU A 166 -9.77 -9.80 -3.80
C LEU A 166 -9.83 -11.34 -3.75
N ILE A 167 -8.67 -11.97 -3.60
CA ILE A 167 -8.53 -13.39 -3.27
C ILE A 167 -8.21 -13.48 -1.78
N GLY A 168 -9.19 -13.91 -0.98
CA GLY A 168 -9.08 -13.94 0.49
C GLY A 168 -8.41 -15.20 1.06
N GLN A 169 -8.21 -16.23 0.24
CA GLN A 169 -7.56 -17.49 0.65
C GLN A 169 -6.05 -17.43 0.40
N SER A 170 -5.26 -17.54 1.47
CA SER A 170 -3.80 -17.37 1.44
C SER A 170 -3.10 -18.35 0.49
N MET A 171 -3.57 -19.61 0.42
CA MET A 171 -2.98 -20.63 -0.45
C MET A 171 -3.23 -20.36 -1.94
N HIS A 172 -4.36 -19.75 -2.26
CA HIS A 172 -4.68 -19.38 -3.64
C HIS A 172 -3.84 -18.17 -4.07
N VAL A 173 -3.64 -17.19 -3.18
CA VAL A 173 -2.68 -16.09 -3.38
C VAL A 173 -1.28 -16.65 -3.64
N ALA A 174 -0.81 -17.59 -2.81
CA ALA A 174 0.49 -18.20 -2.98
C ALA A 174 0.61 -18.93 -4.33
N ALA A 175 -0.39 -19.75 -4.71
CA ALA A 175 -0.41 -20.45 -5.99
C ALA A 175 -0.38 -19.48 -7.19
N ILE A 176 -1.17 -18.40 -7.15
CA ILE A 176 -1.21 -17.36 -8.18
C ILE A 176 0.15 -16.67 -8.33
N LEU A 177 0.78 -16.29 -7.21
CA LEU A 177 2.11 -15.66 -7.24
C LEU A 177 3.18 -16.61 -7.77
N GLN A 178 3.13 -17.90 -7.41
CA GLN A 178 4.03 -18.92 -7.96
C GLN A 178 3.84 -19.08 -9.47
N ALA A 179 2.59 -19.10 -9.95
CA ALA A 179 2.30 -19.19 -11.38
C ALA A 179 2.89 -18.00 -12.15
N MET A 180 2.95 -16.81 -11.56
CA MET A 180 3.55 -15.63 -12.19
C MET A 180 5.08 -15.73 -12.36
N THR A 181 5.75 -16.60 -11.61
CA THR A 181 7.20 -16.81 -11.78
C THR A 181 7.53 -17.60 -13.06
N VAL A 182 6.59 -18.41 -13.56
CA VAL A 182 6.74 -19.29 -14.74
C VAL A 182 5.92 -18.84 -15.94
N LEU A 183 4.87 -18.04 -15.75
CA LEU A 183 4.18 -17.39 -16.84
C LEU A 183 5.12 -16.34 -17.46
N PRO A 184 5.20 -16.23 -18.79
CA PRO A 184 5.99 -15.20 -19.48
C PRO A 184 5.45 -13.77 -19.26
N VAL A 185 4.62 -13.56 -18.24
CA VAL A 185 4.16 -12.25 -17.77
C VAL A 185 5.35 -11.40 -17.26
N LEU A 186 6.51 -12.02 -16.97
CA LEU A 186 7.77 -11.36 -16.63
C LEU A 186 8.86 -11.39 -17.74
N LYS A 187 8.50 -11.66 -19.01
CA LYS A 187 9.43 -11.43 -20.15
C LYS A 187 8.70 -10.77 -21.33
N PRO A 188 9.28 -9.74 -21.98
CA PRO A 188 8.67 -9.13 -23.16
C PRO A 188 8.52 -10.18 -24.27
N VAL A 189 7.30 -10.38 -24.76
CA VAL A 189 7.05 -11.21 -25.94
C VAL A 189 7.57 -10.42 -27.15
N ALA A 190 8.63 -10.93 -27.79
CA ALA A 190 9.13 -10.39 -29.04
C ALA A 190 8.09 -10.56 -30.16
N GLU A 191 7.88 -9.48 -30.91
CA GLU A 191 6.94 -9.36 -32.03
C GLU A 191 7.13 -10.47 -33.08
N ARG A 192 6.04 -11.12 -33.48
CA ARG A 192 5.95 -11.84 -34.76
C ARG A 192 4.93 -11.11 -35.65
N ASP A 193 5.34 -10.96 -36.90
CA ASP A 193 4.82 -10.07 -37.93
C ASP A 193 3.30 -10.09 -38.18
N ALA A 194 2.80 -8.88 -38.43
CA ALA A 194 1.47 -8.64 -38.98
C ALA A 194 1.43 -8.90 -40.49
N THR A 195 0.43 -9.63 -40.98
CA THR A 195 -0.19 -9.31 -42.29
C THR A 195 -1.68 -9.69 -42.35
N SER A 196 -2.46 -8.76 -42.90
CA SER A 196 -3.78 -8.88 -43.57
C SER A 196 -5.08 -8.61 -42.77
N ARG A 197 -5.63 -7.40 -43.02
CA ARG A 197 -6.99 -7.01 -43.52
C ARG A 197 -8.23 -7.73 -42.91
N SER A 198 -9.40 -7.13 -42.64
CA SER A 198 -10.00 -5.80 -42.87
C SER A 198 -11.45 -5.78 -42.30
N GLY A 199 -11.95 -4.63 -41.82
CA GLY A 199 -13.35 -4.18 -42.03
C GLY A 199 -14.30 -4.10 -40.83
N GLY A 200 -14.59 -2.88 -40.35
CA GLY A 200 -15.74 -2.52 -39.50
C GLY A 200 -15.55 -1.18 -38.74
N SER A 201 -16.50 -0.23 -38.85
CA SER A 201 -16.47 1.16 -38.33
C SER A 201 -17.80 1.47 -37.59
N PRO A 202 -17.96 2.53 -36.77
CA PRO A 202 -17.18 2.92 -35.59
C PRO A 202 -18.08 3.04 -34.32
N VAL A 203 -17.53 2.73 -33.15
CA VAL A 203 -18.02 3.17 -31.81
C VAL A 203 -16.88 4.01 -31.22
N PRO A 204 -17.12 5.17 -30.57
CA PRO A 204 -16.06 6.11 -30.26
C PRO A 204 -15.03 5.47 -29.30
N PRO A 205 -13.73 5.64 -29.55
CA PRO A 205 -12.70 4.98 -28.75
C PRO A 205 -12.61 5.64 -27.38
N PHE A 206 -12.72 4.86 -26.31
CA PHE A 206 -12.05 5.21 -25.07
C PHE A 206 -10.55 5.04 -25.30
N SER A 207 -9.86 6.17 -25.39
CA SER A 207 -8.41 6.25 -25.53
C SER A 207 -7.74 5.58 -24.32
N ARG A 208 -6.99 4.50 -24.58
CA ARG A 208 -6.04 3.88 -23.65
C ARG A 208 -5.16 4.96 -22.99
N PRO A 209 -4.79 4.84 -21.70
CA PRO A 209 -3.53 5.43 -21.26
C PRO A 209 -2.39 4.72 -22.01
N ALA A 210 -1.56 5.51 -22.69
CA ALA A 210 -0.38 5.02 -23.37
C ALA A 210 0.52 4.25 -22.38
N ARG A 211 0.87 3.02 -22.71
CA ARG A 211 2.05 2.38 -22.12
C ARG A 211 3.26 3.15 -22.63
N LEU A 212 4.04 3.72 -21.72
CA LEU A 212 5.44 4.05 -22.00
C LEU A 212 6.13 2.69 -22.20
N GLY A 213 6.26 2.30 -23.47
CA GLY A 213 6.74 1.00 -23.89
C GLY A 213 8.24 0.98 -24.13
N ASP A 214 8.76 -0.19 -24.43
CA ASP A 214 10.00 -0.30 -25.18
C ASP A 214 9.66 -0.37 -26.67
N ARG A 215 9.98 0.71 -27.40
CA ARG A 215 10.41 0.60 -28.80
C ARG A 215 11.59 1.53 -29.02
N GLU A 216 12.62 0.93 -29.61
CA GLU A 216 13.78 1.54 -30.24
C GLU A 216 14.67 2.39 -29.34
N THR A 217 15.95 2.02 -29.28
CA THR A 217 17.02 2.89 -28.83
C THR A 217 17.02 4.18 -29.66
N LEU A 218 16.33 5.18 -29.14
CA LEU A 218 16.50 6.59 -29.42
C LEU A 218 17.34 7.18 -28.26
N PRO A 219 18.22 8.15 -28.51
CA PRO A 219 19.35 8.41 -27.63
C PRO A 219 18.96 9.19 -26.34
N GLY A 220 18.86 8.49 -25.19
CA GLY A 220 19.16 8.99 -23.81
C GLY A 220 18.01 9.27 -22.80
N GLY A 221 18.03 8.59 -21.62
CA GLY A 221 17.37 8.92 -20.31
C GLY A 221 15.82 8.99 -20.28
N ASP A 222 15.02 8.69 -19.24
CA ASP A 222 15.07 9.24 -17.87
C ASP A 222 13.72 8.94 -17.10
N GLY A 223 13.69 8.21 -15.97
CA GLY A 223 12.48 7.85 -15.18
C GLY A 223 11.66 9.02 -14.55
N MET A 224 10.60 8.71 -13.79
CA MET A 224 9.67 9.71 -13.20
C MET A 224 10.37 10.62 -12.19
N ARG A 225 10.18 11.94 -12.29
CA ARG A 225 10.71 12.89 -11.30
C ARG A 225 9.82 12.92 -10.06
N VAL A 226 10.44 12.72 -8.90
CA VAL A 226 9.77 12.69 -7.60
C VAL A 226 10.44 13.70 -6.70
N PHE A 227 9.66 14.57 -6.07
CA PHE A 227 10.15 15.59 -5.17
C PHE A 227 9.63 15.35 -3.75
N GLY A 228 10.46 15.65 -2.76
CA GLY A 228 10.05 15.68 -1.37
C GLY A 228 10.49 16.99 -0.74
N VAL A 229 9.58 17.64 -0.01
CA VAL A 229 9.79 19.00 0.48
C VAL A 229 9.53 19.07 1.98
N ASP A 230 10.57 19.40 2.73
CA ASP A 230 10.46 19.87 4.12
C ASP A 230 10.14 21.38 4.08
N PHE A 231 8.92 21.73 4.49
CA PHE A 231 8.35 23.06 4.30
C PHE A 231 8.43 23.89 5.58
N THR A 232 8.65 25.21 5.40
CA THR A 232 8.62 26.18 6.49
C THR A 232 7.75 27.38 6.13
N SER A 233 6.99 27.88 7.10
CA SER A 233 6.15 29.07 6.93
C SER A 233 6.94 30.40 7.00
N ALA A 234 8.25 30.32 7.17
CA ALA A 234 9.14 31.48 7.26
C ALA A 234 10.51 31.15 6.66
N PRO A 235 10.58 30.90 5.33
CA PRO A 235 11.84 30.60 4.67
C PRO A 235 12.83 31.75 4.86
N SER A 236 14.06 31.39 5.16
CA SER A 236 15.17 32.31 5.35
C SER A 236 16.50 31.61 5.05
N ARG A 237 17.63 32.32 5.14
CA ARG A 237 18.95 31.68 5.06
C ARG A 237 19.22 30.66 6.17
N GLN A 238 18.63 30.86 7.35
CA GLN A 238 18.82 29.97 8.50
C GLN A 238 17.87 28.78 8.50
N LYS A 239 16.70 28.94 7.88
CA LYS A 239 15.68 27.90 7.76
C LYS A 239 15.05 27.99 6.37
N PRO A 240 15.71 27.45 5.33
CA PRO A 240 15.14 27.42 3.98
C PRO A 240 14.01 26.38 3.89
N ILE A 241 13.23 26.43 2.81
CA ILE A 241 12.47 25.26 2.36
C ILE A 241 13.46 24.31 1.70
N THR A 242 13.52 23.07 2.16
CA THR A 242 14.46 22.05 1.66
C THR A 242 13.71 21.09 0.74
N CYS A 243 14.21 20.92 -0.49
CA CYS A 243 13.60 20.06 -1.49
C CYS A 243 14.62 19.04 -2.00
N VAL A 244 14.29 17.76 -1.91
CA VAL A 244 15.06 16.66 -2.50
C VAL A 244 14.37 16.26 -3.80
N GLN A 245 15.14 16.23 -4.89
CA GLN A 245 14.74 15.66 -6.16
C GLN A 245 15.27 14.24 -6.29
N CYS A 246 14.38 13.33 -6.64
CA CYS A 246 14.66 11.94 -6.93
C CYS A 246 14.14 11.58 -8.32
N ARG A 247 14.61 10.43 -8.82
CA ARG A 247 14.10 9.75 -10.00
C ARG A 247 13.62 8.37 -9.62
N LEU A 248 12.37 8.07 -9.96
CA LEU A 248 11.73 6.78 -9.77
C LEU A 248 11.72 6.01 -11.08
N ASP A 249 12.39 4.86 -11.08
CA ASP A 249 12.41 3.92 -12.20
C ASP A 249 12.54 2.48 -11.68
N GLY A 250 11.78 1.54 -12.26
CA GLY A 250 11.81 0.13 -11.88
C GLY A 250 11.68 -0.15 -10.37
N GLY A 251 10.83 0.62 -9.66
CA GLY A 251 10.65 0.50 -8.19
C GLY A 251 11.81 1.05 -7.35
N THR A 252 12.82 1.68 -7.98
CA THR A 252 13.95 2.30 -7.30
C THR A 252 13.81 3.82 -7.33
N LEU A 253 13.84 4.44 -6.16
CA LEU A 253 13.87 5.89 -5.99
C LEU A 253 15.32 6.35 -5.75
N ARG A 254 15.93 6.93 -6.77
CA ARG A 254 17.32 7.42 -6.73
C ARG A 254 17.38 8.92 -6.50
N PHE A 255 18.14 9.35 -5.50
CA PHE A 255 18.47 10.75 -5.29
C PHE A 255 19.16 11.34 -6.53
N VAL A 256 18.78 12.56 -6.90
CA VAL A 256 19.40 13.31 -8.00
C VAL A 256 20.11 14.54 -7.45
N GLU A 257 19.36 15.45 -6.83
CA GLU A 257 19.89 16.70 -6.31
C GLU A 257 19.02 17.25 -5.18
N MET A 258 19.50 18.32 -4.54
CA MET A 258 18.79 18.99 -3.45
C MET A 258 18.81 20.51 -3.66
N HIS A 259 17.65 21.14 -3.51
CA HIS A 259 17.46 22.57 -3.57
C HIS A 259 17.13 23.14 -2.18
N ARG A 260 17.55 24.39 -1.95
CA ARG A 260 17.21 25.15 -0.75
C ARG A 260 16.68 26.52 -1.13
N TRP A 261 15.42 26.80 -0.82
CA TRP A 261 14.79 28.07 -1.14
C TRP A 261 14.67 28.93 0.12
N THR A 262 15.32 30.09 0.08
CA THR A 262 15.33 31.05 1.20
C THR A 262 14.19 32.06 1.14
N SER A 263 13.37 32.00 0.09
CA SER A 263 12.09 32.70 -0.07
C SER A 263 11.06 31.74 -0.66
N PHE A 264 9.80 32.18 -0.67
CA PHE A 264 8.73 31.41 -1.30
C PHE A 264 8.80 31.38 -2.83
N ASP A 265 9.55 32.30 -3.47
CA ASP A 265 9.60 32.38 -4.93
C ASP A 265 10.16 31.11 -5.56
N GLY A 266 11.16 30.50 -4.92
CA GLY A 266 11.73 29.23 -5.37
C GLY A 266 10.71 28.09 -5.29
N PHE A 267 9.93 28.04 -4.21
CA PHE A 267 8.87 27.03 -4.04
C PHE A 267 7.70 27.25 -5.02
N THR A 268 7.25 28.49 -5.22
CA THR A 268 6.22 28.82 -6.21
C THR A 268 6.70 28.54 -7.64
N GLY A 269 7.96 28.87 -7.95
CA GLY A 269 8.58 28.55 -9.24
C GLY A 269 8.65 27.04 -9.50
N PHE A 270 8.92 26.25 -8.45
CA PHE A 270 8.86 24.79 -8.51
C PHE A 270 7.44 24.28 -8.83
N LEU A 271 6.40 24.76 -8.12
CA LEU A 271 5.01 24.36 -8.40
C LEU A 271 4.56 24.73 -9.83
N ALA A 272 5.13 25.80 -10.39
CA ALA A 272 4.90 26.23 -11.77
C ALA A 272 5.77 25.50 -12.81
N SER A 273 6.75 24.69 -12.39
CA SER A 273 7.65 23.98 -13.31
C SER A 273 6.93 22.92 -14.14
N SER A 274 7.39 22.67 -15.35
CA SER A 274 6.77 21.71 -16.27
C SER A 274 6.82 20.27 -15.75
N GLY A 275 5.69 19.58 -15.84
CA GLY A 275 5.59 18.14 -15.61
C GLY A 275 6.31 17.29 -16.67
N PRO A 276 6.35 15.95 -16.50
CA PRO A 276 5.71 15.21 -15.43
C PRO A 276 6.55 15.21 -14.13
N TRP A 277 5.89 15.34 -12.99
CA TRP A 277 6.47 15.13 -11.67
C TRP A 277 5.39 14.87 -10.61
N ILE A 278 5.79 14.24 -9.51
CA ILE A 278 4.99 14.16 -8.27
C ILE A 278 5.80 14.75 -7.09
N ALA A 279 5.12 15.36 -6.12
CA ALA A 279 5.76 15.95 -4.95
C ALA A 279 5.04 15.61 -3.64
N GLY A 280 5.79 15.23 -2.61
CA GLY A 280 5.31 15.09 -1.23
C GLY A 280 5.73 16.31 -0.41
N LEU A 281 4.79 16.97 0.25
CA LEU A 281 5.05 18.22 0.98
C LEU A 281 4.74 18.08 2.48
N ASP A 282 5.68 18.45 3.35
CA ASP A 282 5.53 18.43 4.82
C ASP A 282 4.79 19.66 5.35
N PHE A 283 3.50 19.75 5.05
CA PHE A 283 2.57 20.63 5.76
C PHE A 283 1.12 20.17 5.55
N PRO A 284 0.20 20.44 6.50
CA PRO A 284 -1.19 20.05 6.35
C PRO A 284 -1.88 20.82 5.21
N PHE A 285 -2.56 20.12 4.32
CA PHE A 285 -3.29 20.72 3.20
C PHE A 285 -4.66 21.25 3.59
N GLY A 286 -5.24 20.73 4.67
CA GLY A 286 -6.58 21.07 5.15
C GLY A 286 -6.64 21.40 6.64
N GLN A 287 -7.82 21.83 7.08
CA GLN A 287 -8.18 22.01 8.49
C GLN A 287 -9.20 20.95 8.89
N SER A 288 -9.41 20.73 10.20
CA SER A 288 -10.48 19.80 10.61
C SER A 288 -11.86 20.32 10.18
N ARG A 289 -12.73 19.42 9.74
CA ARG A 289 -14.12 19.73 9.38
C ARG A 289 -14.86 20.41 10.53
N ARG A 290 -14.71 19.85 11.74
CA ARG A 290 -15.31 20.42 12.96
C ARG A 290 -14.96 21.89 13.13
N PHE A 291 -13.70 22.26 12.90
CA PHE A 291 -13.28 23.65 12.96
C PHE A 291 -13.91 24.51 11.87
N ILE A 292 -13.82 24.08 10.61
CA ILE A 292 -14.35 24.83 9.45
C ILE A 292 -15.84 25.13 9.66
N GLU A 293 -16.62 24.13 10.08
CA GLU A 293 -18.04 24.27 10.37
C GLU A 293 -18.29 25.21 11.54
N THR A 294 -17.51 25.10 12.63
CA THR A 294 -17.75 25.89 13.83
C THR A 294 -17.31 27.35 13.70
N ILE A 295 -16.25 27.65 12.95
CA ILE A 295 -15.81 29.02 12.69
C ILE A 295 -16.64 29.68 11.55
N GLY A 296 -17.43 28.89 10.82
CA GLY A 296 -18.27 29.38 9.73
C GLY A 296 -17.50 29.67 8.43
N TRP A 297 -16.40 28.95 8.18
CA TRP A 297 -15.68 29.03 6.91
C TRP A 297 -16.34 28.14 5.84
N PRO A 298 -16.08 28.38 4.54
CA PRO A 298 -16.65 27.56 3.48
C PRO A 298 -16.27 26.07 3.63
N SER A 299 -17.22 25.18 3.35
CA SER A 299 -17.13 23.73 3.62
C SER A 299 -16.48 22.90 2.50
N SER A 300 -16.00 23.53 1.43
CA SER A 300 -15.14 22.90 0.42
C SER A 300 -13.68 23.26 0.66
N TRP A 301 -12.74 22.36 0.29
CA TRP A 301 -11.31 22.65 0.39
C TRP A 301 -10.97 23.97 -0.32
N GLU A 302 -11.34 24.10 -1.59
CA GLU A 302 -11.06 25.29 -2.40
C GLU A 302 -11.69 26.57 -1.82
N GLY A 303 -12.93 26.49 -1.32
CA GLY A 303 -13.60 27.61 -0.68
C GLY A 303 -12.90 28.05 0.60
N SER A 304 -12.52 27.09 1.46
CA SER A 304 -11.82 27.36 2.71
C SER A 304 -10.43 27.97 2.48
N VAL A 305 -9.66 27.42 1.54
CA VAL A 305 -8.32 27.92 1.21
C VAL A 305 -8.41 29.29 0.54
N ARG A 306 -9.39 29.52 -0.34
CA ARG A 306 -9.64 30.86 -0.93
C ARG A 306 -10.00 31.89 0.14
N HIS A 307 -10.83 31.51 1.13
CA HIS A 307 -11.13 32.38 2.26
C HIS A 307 -9.85 32.76 3.03
N VAL A 308 -9.01 31.77 3.37
CA VAL A 308 -7.75 31.99 4.08
C VAL A 308 -6.74 32.80 3.26
N ALA A 309 -6.69 32.59 1.94
CA ALA A 309 -5.84 33.36 1.03
C ALA A 309 -6.23 34.85 1.00
N GLY A 310 -7.51 35.18 1.22
CA GLY A 310 -7.99 36.55 1.36
C GLY A 310 -7.65 37.23 2.69
N LEU A 311 -7.16 36.49 3.69
CA LEU A 311 -6.74 37.03 4.98
C LEU A 311 -5.27 37.43 4.94
N THR A 312 -4.93 38.56 5.57
CA THR A 312 -3.55 38.84 5.97
C THR A 312 -3.11 37.85 7.06
N ARG A 313 -1.79 37.72 7.25
CA ARG A 313 -1.23 36.82 8.27
C ARG A 313 -1.70 37.19 9.67
N ALA A 314 -1.83 38.50 9.95
CA ALA A 314 -2.36 38.99 11.21
C ALA A 314 -3.85 38.63 11.39
N GLN A 315 -4.67 38.76 10.35
CA GLN A 315 -6.08 38.38 10.40
C GLN A 315 -6.28 36.87 10.57
N PHE A 316 -5.49 36.03 9.89
CA PHE A 316 -5.54 34.59 10.08
C PHE A 316 -5.15 34.19 11.51
N TYR A 317 -4.07 34.80 12.02
CA TYR A 317 -3.63 34.60 13.39
C TYR A 317 -4.71 35.01 14.40
N GLU A 318 -5.34 36.16 14.18
CA GLU A 318 -6.43 36.66 15.01
C GLU A 318 -7.65 35.74 14.96
N ALA A 319 -8.05 35.26 13.78
CA ALA A 319 -9.17 34.34 13.61
C ALA A 319 -8.98 33.06 14.44
N LEU A 320 -7.80 32.44 14.37
CA LEU A 320 -7.48 31.26 15.18
C LEU A 320 -7.38 31.58 16.68
N THR A 321 -6.94 32.79 17.03
CA THR A 321 -6.88 33.23 18.43
C THR A 321 -8.27 33.42 19.02
N GLN A 322 -9.15 34.15 18.33
CA GLN A 322 -10.54 34.35 18.72
C GLN A 322 -11.32 33.04 18.76
N TYR A 323 -11.04 32.10 17.84
CA TYR A 323 -11.58 30.75 17.92
C TYR A 323 -11.19 30.04 19.22
N ARG A 324 -9.93 30.15 19.66
CA ARG A 324 -9.42 29.44 20.84
C ARG A 324 -9.87 30.03 22.18
N LEU A 325 -10.07 31.35 22.24
CA LEU A 325 -10.32 32.08 23.50
C LEU A 325 -11.53 31.57 24.31
N PRO A 326 -12.73 31.37 23.74
CA PRO A 326 -13.90 30.96 24.52
C PRO A 326 -13.93 29.46 24.85
N ARG A 327 -12.99 28.66 24.33
CA ARG A 327 -13.02 27.19 24.41
C ARG A 327 -12.28 26.66 25.64
N ALA A 328 -12.83 25.58 26.20
CA ALA A 328 -12.25 24.88 27.34
C ALA A 328 -10.85 24.29 27.02
N PRO A 329 -9.98 24.11 28.04
CA PRO A 329 -8.76 23.33 27.87
C PRO A 329 -9.04 21.95 27.22
N GLY A 330 -8.22 21.56 26.24
CA GLY A 330 -8.42 20.32 25.48
C GLY A 330 -9.29 20.47 24.21
N ASP A 331 -10.11 21.53 24.10
CA ASP A 331 -10.95 21.79 22.92
C ASP A 331 -10.48 22.99 22.07
N LYS A 332 -9.32 23.57 22.39
CA LYS A 332 -8.83 24.79 21.73
C LYS A 332 -8.33 24.54 20.31
N GLU A 333 -7.67 23.41 20.06
CA GLU A 333 -7.04 23.09 18.78
C GLU A 333 -7.61 21.77 18.24
N HIS A 334 -8.36 21.81 17.14
CA HIS A 334 -8.99 20.60 16.56
C HIS A 334 -8.07 19.92 15.55
N GLN A 335 -7.80 18.64 15.78
CA GLN A 335 -7.09 17.76 14.87
C GLN A 335 -8.05 17.18 13.82
N ARG A 336 -7.58 17.04 12.57
CA ARG A 336 -8.25 16.22 11.54
C ARG A 336 -8.29 14.77 12.01
N PHE A 337 -9.14 13.95 11.39
CA PHE A 337 -9.13 12.51 11.62
C PHE A 337 -7.71 11.93 11.43
N ILE A 338 -7.06 12.31 10.33
CA ILE A 338 -5.74 11.79 9.99
C ILE A 338 -4.64 12.23 10.95
N ASP A 339 -4.73 13.43 11.52
CA ASP A 339 -3.76 13.94 12.50
C ASP A 339 -3.81 13.10 13.79
N LYS A 340 -5.01 12.76 14.26
CA LYS A 340 -5.19 11.90 15.45
C LYS A 340 -4.59 10.52 15.22
N SER A 341 -4.90 9.92 14.07
CA SER A 341 -4.44 8.57 13.71
C SER A 341 -2.94 8.47 13.50
N THR A 342 -2.29 9.57 13.10
CA THR A 342 -0.84 9.62 12.86
C THR A 342 -0.04 10.16 14.04
N GLY A 343 -0.68 10.72 15.07
CA GLY A 343 -0.02 11.49 16.13
C GLY A 343 0.48 12.86 15.64
N GLY A 344 -0.08 13.37 14.55
CA GLY A 344 0.13 14.71 14.02
C GLY A 344 -0.48 15.80 14.92
N ILE A 345 -0.06 17.03 14.70
CA ILE A 345 -0.50 18.20 15.46
C ILE A 345 -1.66 18.89 14.71
N SER A 346 -2.59 19.50 15.45
CA SER A 346 -3.67 20.28 14.84
C SER A 346 -3.14 21.35 13.87
N PRO A 347 -3.69 21.45 12.64
CA PRO A 347 -3.40 22.52 11.68
C PRO A 347 -3.78 23.93 12.16
N GLN A 348 -4.24 24.10 13.40
CA GLN A 348 -4.51 25.39 14.05
C GLN A 348 -3.36 25.85 14.93
N LYS A 349 -2.34 25.02 15.16
CA LYS A 349 -1.25 25.36 16.06
C LYS A 349 -0.39 26.47 15.48
N LEU A 350 -0.26 27.57 16.24
CA LEU A 350 0.50 28.76 15.85
C LEU A 350 1.88 28.87 16.53
N HIS A 351 2.15 28.06 17.56
CA HIS A 351 3.35 28.17 18.41
C HIS A 351 4.10 26.84 18.55
N GLY A 352 5.41 26.93 18.79
CA GLY A 352 6.28 25.76 18.84
C GLY A 352 6.55 25.22 17.44
N VAL A 353 5.71 24.28 16.99
CA VAL A 353 5.66 23.80 15.61
C VAL A 353 4.46 24.47 14.93
N PRO A 354 4.66 25.57 14.18
CA PRO A 354 3.56 26.43 13.73
C PRO A 354 2.89 25.89 12.45
N VAL A 355 2.37 24.66 12.51
CA VAL A 355 1.74 23.99 11.35
C VAL A 355 0.56 24.78 10.77
N GLY A 356 -0.13 25.60 11.57
CA GLY A 356 -1.18 26.49 11.04
C GLY A 356 -0.63 27.62 10.17
N LEU A 357 0.57 28.12 10.45
CA LEU A 357 1.25 29.06 9.56
C LEU A 357 1.79 28.36 8.32
N MET A 358 2.18 27.08 8.41
CA MET A 358 2.56 26.28 7.26
C MET A 358 1.37 26.05 6.33
N PHE A 359 0.18 25.70 6.87
CA PHE A 359 -1.06 25.68 6.10
C PHE A 359 -1.36 27.04 5.46
N TYR A 360 -1.31 28.13 6.24
CA TYR A 360 -1.58 29.48 5.73
C TYR A 360 -0.70 29.81 4.52
N GLU A 361 0.60 29.55 4.57
CA GLU A 361 1.53 29.85 3.46
C GLU A 361 1.49 28.78 2.34
N GLY A 362 1.43 27.50 2.66
CA GLY A 362 1.50 26.41 1.70
C GLY A 362 0.22 26.25 0.89
N ALA A 363 -0.94 26.18 1.55
CA ALA A 363 -2.22 25.87 0.89
C ALA A 363 -2.63 26.94 -0.13
N ARG A 364 -2.37 28.24 0.14
CA ARG A 364 -2.63 29.31 -0.83
C ARG A 364 -1.82 29.13 -2.12
N ARG A 365 -0.56 28.70 -1.99
CA ARG A 365 0.34 28.50 -3.13
C ARG A 365 -0.05 27.28 -3.93
N LEU A 366 -0.55 26.24 -3.26
CA LEU A 366 -1.18 25.10 -3.92
C LEU A 366 -2.43 25.52 -4.69
N LEU A 367 -3.28 26.38 -4.11
CA LEU A 367 -4.49 26.91 -4.78
C LEU A 367 -4.15 27.79 -6.00
N GLU A 368 -3.13 28.63 -5.88
CA GLU A 368 -2.63 29.50 -6.96
C GLU A 368 -1.91 28.70 -8.05
N SER A 369 -1.36 27.54 -7.70
CA SER A 369 -0.77 26.61 -8.65
C SER A 369 -1.84 25.71 -9.28
N ASP A 370 -1.76 25.47 -10.57
CA ASP A 370 -2.66 24.53 -11.24
C ASP A 370 -2.23 23.07 -11.03
N VAL A 371 -1.69 22.71 -9.87
CA VAL A 371 -1.27 21.33 -9.56
C VAL A 371 -2.49 20.46 -9.24
N HIS A 372 -2.40 19.17 -9.57
CA HIS A 372 -3.38 18.18 -9.16
C HIS A 372 -3.16 17.77 -7.70
N LEU A 373 -4.19 17.95 -6.87
CA LEU A 373 -4.23 17.52 -5.48
C LEU A 373 -5.24 16.36 -5.39
N PRO A 374 -4.79 15.09 -5.42
CA PRO A 374 -5.68 13.95 -5.31
C PRO A 374 -6.62 14.11 -4.10
N LEU A 375 -7.91 13.78 -4.26
CA LEU A 375 -9.02 14.00 -3.31
C LEU A 375 -9.49 15.47 -3.16
N LEU A 376 -8.59 16.44 -3.10
CA LEU A 376 -8.91 17.82 -2.68
C LEU A 376 -9.29 18.75 -3.84
N ARG A 377 -8.56 18.68 -4.97
CA ARG A 377 -8.75 19.56 -6.12
C ARG A 377 -8.13 18.96 -7.39
N ALA A 378 -8.93 18.88 -8.44
CA ALA A 378 -8.40 18.59 -9.77
C ALA A 378 -7.62 19.80 -10.33
N GLY A 379 -6.40 19.54 -10.79
CA GLY A 379 -5.56 20.46 -11.57
C GLY A 379 -4.83 19.67 -12.67
N ASP A 380 -3.66 20.13 -13.09
CA ASP A 380 -2.81 19.51 -14.08
C ASP A 380 -2.32 18.11 -13.62
N PRO A 381 -2.76 17.01 -14.27
CA PRO A 381 -2.42 15.66 -13.85
C PRO A 381 -0.95 15.30 -14.09
N SER A 382 -0.19 16.12 -14.82
CA SER A 382 1.27 15.95 -14.96
C SER A 382 2.05 16.52 -13.77
N ARG A 383 1.40 17.28 -12.88
CA ARG A 383 1.99 17.95 -11.72
C ARG A 383 1.20 17.59 -10.48
N VAL A 384 1.54 16.46 -9.87
CA VAL A 384 0.80 15.90 -8.75
C VAL A 384 1.45 16.30 -7.43
N VAL A 385 0.65 16.74 -6.47
CA VAL A 385 1.11 17.07 -5.12
C VAL A 385 0.30 16.29 -4.09
N VAL A 386 0.98 15.67 -3.14
CA VAL A 386 0.39 14.90 -2.05
C VAL A 386 0.93 15.37 -0.70
N GLU A 387 0.11 15.27 0.34
CA GLU A 387 0.52 15.65 1.70
C GLU A 387 1.39 14.55 2.30
N ALA A 388 2.63 14.90 2.62
CA ALA A 388 3.58 14.03 3.28
C ALA A 388 3.69 14.38 4.77
N TYR A 389 4.03 13.40 5.59
CA TYR A 389 4.37 13.65 6.99
C TYR A 389 5.53 12.73 7.37
N PRO A 390 6.78 13.22 7.31
CA PRO A 390 7.97 12.39 7.48
C PRO A 390 8.02 11.74 8.87
N GLY A 391 7.41 12.39 9.87
CA GLY A 391 7.33 11.87 11.24
C GLY A 391 6.62 10.52 11.36
N VAL A 392 5.64 10.20 10.50
CA VAL A 392 4.95 8.89 10.52
C VAL A 392 5.93 7.77 10.16
N MET A 393 6.65 7.96 9.06
CA MET A 393 7.65 7.01 8.59
C MET A 393 8.84 6.92 9.54
N ALA A 394 9.34 8.06 10.04
CA ALA A 394 10.43 8.10 11.01
C ALA A 394 10.07 7.31 12.29
N ARG A 395 8.86 7.50 12.83
CA ARG A 395 8.42 6.75 14.02
C ARG A 395 8.33 5.25 13.80
N ARG A 396 7.94 4.81 12.60
CA ARG A 396 7.92 3.38 12.25
C ARG A 396 9.34 2.80 12.24
N LEU A 397 10.30 3.52 11.66
CA LEU A 397 11.66 3.02 11.45
C LEU A 397 12.52 3.07 12.72
N ILE A 398 12.41 4.15 13.52
CA ILE A 398 13.29 4.37 14.68
C ILE A 398 12.56 4.53 16.01
N GLY A 399 11.25 4.32 16.06
CA GLY A 399 10.43 4.48 17.26
C GLY A 399 10.27 5.95 17.66
N ARG A 400 10.13 6.22 18.96
CA ARG A 400 9.95 7.59 19.49
C ARG A 400 11.26 8.36 19.71
N ARG A 401 12.37 7.90 19.14
CA ARG A 401 13.67 8.58 19.27
C ARG A 401 13.60 9.92 18.55
N SER A 402 14.01 10.98 19.23
CA SER A 402 14.21 12.28 18.61
C SER A 402 15.40 12.20 17.65
N TYR A 403 15.23 12.63 16.41
CA TYR A 403 16.29 12.68 15.39
C TYR A 403 16.63 14.11 14.94
N LYS A 404 15.79 15.10 15.29
CA LYS A 404 16.02 16.50 14.94
C LYS A 404 15.73 17.48 16.08
N ASN A 405 16.42 18.61 16.05
CA ASN A 405 16.13 19.76 16.89
C ASN A 405 16.57 21.05 16.16
N ASP A 406 15.63 21.95 15.94
CA ASP A 406 15.86 23.23 15.27
C ASP A 406 16.84 24.13 16.05
N THR A 407 16.95 23.94 17.37
CA THR A 407 17.87 24.71 18.20
C THR A 407 19.26 24.08 18.13
N ARG A 408 20.19 24.76 17.46
CA ARG A 408 21.56 24.28 17.23
C ARG A 408 22.29 23.84 18.51
N SER A 409 22.11 24.56 19.62
CA SER A 409 22.73 24.22 20.91
C SER A 409 22.16 22.97 21.57
N LEU A 410 20.99 22.48 21.13
CA LEU A 410 20.34 21.27 21.63
C LEU A 410 20.57 20.06 20.72
N GLN A 411 21.38 20.20 19.66
CA GLN A 411 21.75 19.09 18.78
C GLN A 411 22.81 18.22 19.48
N THR A 412 22.64 16.89 19.43
CA THR A 412 23.43 15.94 20.21
C THR A 412 23.92 14.79 19.34
N ALA A 413 24.89 14.02 19.82
CA ALA A 413 25.32 12.79 19.17
C ALA A 413 24.18 11.75 19.05
N ALA A 414 23.22 11.76 20.00
CA ALA A 414 22.04 10.90 19.93
C ALA A 414 21.12 11.28 18.76
N HIS A 415 20.96 12.57 18.47
CA HIS A 415 20.21 13.03 17.28
C HIS A 415 20.89 12.55 15.98
N LEU A 416 22.22 12.67 15.88
CA LEU A 416 22.96 12.15 14.72
C LEU A 416 22.81 10.63 14.59
N SER A 417 22.99 9.88 15.67
CA SER A 417 22.82 8.43 15.67
C SER A 417 21.40 8.01 15.23
N ALA A 418 20.36 8.71 15.69
CA ALA A 418 18.99 8.45 15.28
C ALA A 418 18.75 8.73 13.78
N ARG A 419 19.33 9.81 13.22
CA ARG A 419 19.23 10.09 11.78
C ARG A 419 19.96 9.05 10.92
N LEU A 420 21.15 8.64 11.34
CA LEU A 420 21.91 7.62 10.63
C LEU A 420 21.18 6.27 10.63
N ASP A 421 20.64 5.85 11.77
CA ASP A 421 19.85 4.61 11.87
C ASP A 421 18.54 4.70 11.06
N LEU A 422 17.88 5.88 11.07
CA LEU A 422 16.70 6.14 10.24
C LEU A 422 17.03 6.00 8.74
N PHE A 423 18.12 6.61 8.30
CA PHE A 423 18.58 6.53 6.91
C PHE A 423 18.97 5.11 6.51
N ASP A 424 19.72 4.40 7.37
CA ASP A 424 20.17 3.04 7.10
C ASP A 424 18.98 2.09 6.95
N ARG A 425 17.97 2.19 7.82
CA ARG A 425 16.73 1.41 7.72
C ARG A 425 15.86 1.80 6.53
N LEU A 426 15.89 3.07 6.12
CA LEU A 426 15.16 3.53 4.94
C LEU A 426 15.77 2.98 3.65
N CYS A 427 17.10 2.82 3.60
CA CYS A 427 17.83 2.38 2.41
C CYS A 427 18.15 0.88 2.40
N ASP A 428 17.84 0.15 3.47
CA ASP A 428 18.06 -1.29 3.56
C ASP A 428 17.11 -2.04 2.60
N PRO A 429 17.63 -2.68 1.54
CA PRO A 429 16.81 -3.38 0.56
C PRO A 429 16.27 -4.72 1.06
N VAL A 430 16.73 -5.22 2.21
CA VAL A 430 16.38 -6.54 2.76
C VAL A 430 15.25 -6.44 3.78
N SER A 431 15.09 -5.28 4.43
CA SER A 431 14.07 -5.11 5.45
C SER A 431 12.84 -4.37 4.92
N ASP A 432 11.69 -5.03 4.95
CA ASP A 432 10.37 -4.46 4.60
C ASP A 432 9.86 -3.45 5.67
N HIS A 433 10.77 -2.80 6.39
CA HIS A 433 10.43 -1.91 7.49
C HIS A 433 9.82 -0.59 7.02
N SER A 434 10.12 -0.16 5.79
CA SER A 434 9.58 1.07 5.23
C SER A 434 8.13 0.88 4.71
N LEU A 435 7.68 -0.35 4.43
CA LEU A 435 6.39 -0.68 3.81
C LEU A 435 6.10 0.06 2.49
N SER A 436 7.09 0.79 1.93
CA SER A 436 6.92 1.53 0.68
C SER A 436 7.10 0.64 -0.55
N GLY A 437 7.72 -0.53 -0.39
CA GLY A 437 8.09 -1.39 -1.52
C GLY A 437 9.09 -0.74 -2.49
N LEU A 438 9.68 0.41 -2.13
CA LEU A 438 10.65 1.13 -2.94
C LEU A 438 12.07 0.85 -2.47
N ARG A 439 12.97 0.57 -3.42
CA ARG A 439 14.41 0.60 -3.15
C ARG A 439 14.89 2.04 -3.13
N ILE A 440 15.47 2.49 -2.02
CA ILE A 440 15.94 3.87 -1.88
C ILE A 440 17.45 3.92 -2.09
N GLU A 441 17.90 4.76 -3.02
CA GLU A 441 19.32 5.03 -3.23
C GLU A 441 19.59 6.53 -3.05
N ALA A 442 20.23 6.87 -1.94
CA ALA A 442 20.51 8.26 -1.59
C ALA A 442 21.90 8.39 -0.95
N PRO A 443 22.52 9.58 -0.96
CA PRO A 443 23.78 9.79 -0.26
C PRO A 443 23.53 9.89 1.26
N ARG A 444 24.36 9.20 2.05
CA ARG A 444 24.32 9.21 3.52
C ARG A 444 24.42 10.62 4.12
N SER A 445 25.01 11.57 3.41
CA SER A 445 25.14 12.97 3.83
C SER A 445 23.80 13.66 4.09
N LEU A 446 22.68 13.17 3.54
CA LEU A 446 21.35 13.69 3.88
C LEU A 446 20.98 13.46 5.36
N ALA A 447 21.53 12.42 5.99
CA ALA A 447 21.32 12.14 7.41
C ALA A 447 22.30 12.87 8.34
N GLU A 448 23.38 13.43 7.78
CA GLU A 448 24.40 14.18 8.52
C GLU A 448 23.95 15.62 8.81
N ASP A 449 22.94 16.13 8.10
CA ASP A 449 22.32 17.43 8.33
C ASP A 449 21.80 17.56 9.78
N PRO A 450 22.34 18.47 10.60
CA PRO A 450 21.96 18.58 12.00
C PRO A 450 20.50 18.98 12.23
N SER A 451 19.89 19.75 11.32
CA SER A 451 18.47 20.13 11.41
C SER A 451 17.54 18.98 11.03
N GLY A 452 18.02 18.00 10.25
CA GLY A 452 17.21 16.89 9.75
C GLY A 452 16.34 17.23 8.55
N ASP A 453 16.38 18.46 8.05
CA ASP A 453 15.52 18.94 6.96
C ASP A 453 15.78 18.16 5.65
N ALA A 454 17.04 17.85 5.36
CA ALA A 454 17.41 17.03 4.20
C ALA A 454 16.85 15.60 4.28
N LEU A 455 16.84 15.00 5.47
CA LEU A 455 16.30 13.66 5.69
C LEU A 455 14.76 13.66 5.63
N ASP A 456 14.12 14.68 6.18
CA ASP A 456 12.66 14.84 6.11
C ASP A 456 12.18 15.08 4.68
N ALA A 457 12.90 15.88 3.90
CA ALA A 457 12.65 16.04 2.47
C ALA A 457 12.79 14.69 1.72
N LEU A 458 13.78 13.86 2.05
CA LEU A 458 13.91 12.52 1.46
C LEU A 458 12.72 11.62 1.83
N LEU A 459 12.28 11.60 3.10
CA LEU A 459 11.12 10.83 3.55
C LEU A 459 9.84 11.26 2.82
N CYS A 460 9.66 12.57 2.60
CA CYS A 460 8.55 13.08 1.79
C CYS A 460 8.62 12.60 0.33
N ALA A 461 9.82 12.51 -0.25
CA ALA A 461 10.01 11.97 -1.60
C ALA A 461 9.66 10.48 -1.67
N VAL A 462 9.96 9.71 -0.62
CA VAL A 462 9.58 8.30 -0.50
C VAL A 462 8.06 8.15 -0.45
N GLN A 463 7.38 8.96 0.37
CA GLN A 463 5.91 8.99 0.43
C GLN A 463 5.31 9.33 -0.94
N ALA A 464 5.83 10.34 -1.63
CA ALA A 464 5.40 10.71 -2.98
C ALA A 464 5.64 9.61 -4.02
N GLY A 465 6.82 8.98 -4.01
CA GLY A 465 7.15 7.87 -4.90
C GLY A 465 6.20 6.68 -4.70
N TRP A 466 5.86 6.38 -3.45
CA TRP A 466 4.89 5.34 -3.13
C TRP A 466 3.49 5.69 -3.66
N ALA A 467 3.00 6.91 -3.39
CA ALA A 467 1.70 7.37 -3.91
C ALA A 467 1.63 7.32 -5.44
N TYR A 468 2.73 7.65 -6.14
CA TYR A 468 2.81 7.52 -7.59
C TYR A 468 2.71 6.06 -8.06
N GLY A 469 3.31 5.13 -7.32
CA GLY A 469 3.14 3.69 -7.53
C GLY A 469 1.67 3.25 -7.44
N GLN A 470 0.89 3.91 -6.57
CA GLN A 470 -0.54 3.65 -6.34
C GLN A 470 -1.49 4.50 -7.21
N ARG A 471 -1.00 5.29 -8.17
CA ARG A 471 -1.82 6.26 -8.92
C ARG A 471 -3.03 5.65 -9.64
N GLU A 472 -2.92 4.42 -10.13
CA GLU A 472 -4.00 3.71 -10.83
C GLU A 472 -5.13 3.29 -9.88
N VAL A 473 -4.86 3.22 -8.58
CA VAL A 473 -5.83 2.95 -7.50
C VAL A 473 -6.07 4.19 -6.63
N GLY A 474 -5.97 5.38 -7.23
CA GLY A 474 -6.27 6.64 -6.54
C GLY A 474 -5.17 7.10 -5.60
N PHE A 475 -3.90 6.91 -5.96
CA PHE A 475 -2.72 7.39 -5.21
C PHE A 475 -2.56 6.84 -3.78
N GLY A 476 -3.33 5.81 -3.42
CA GLY A 476 -3.36 5.28 -2.05
C GLY A 476 -4.29 6.06 -1.11
N ILE A 477 -5.22 6.86 -1.65
CA ILE A 477 -6.25 7.57 -0.86
C ILE A 477 -7.15 6.54 -0.17
N PRO A 478 -7.34 6.64 1.16
CA PRO A 478 -8.30 5.79 1.87
C PRO A 478 -9.76 6.06 1.45
N PRO A 479 -10.63 5.05 1.34
CA PRO A 479 -12.02 5.21 0.87
C PRO A 479 -12.87 6.22 1.66
N HIS A 480 -12.54 6.41 2.95
CA HIS A 480 -13.26 7.31 3.86
C HIS A 480 -12.49 8.60 4.15
N ALA A 481 -11.49 8.93 3.35
CA ALA A 481 -10.77 10.20 3.49
C ALA A 481 -11.71 11.38 3.21
N ASP A 482 -11.64 12.41 4.06
CA ASP A 482 -12.51 13.56 3.98
C ASP A 482 -11.97 14.56 2.92
N PRO A 483 -12.75 14.90 1.87
CA PRO A 483 -12.34 15.82 0.81
C PRO A 483 -12.17 17.29 1.25
N LEU A 484 -12.53 17.61 2.51
CA LEU A 484 -12.22 18.90 3.13
C LEU A 484 -10.93 18.86 3.96
N GLU A 485 -10.72 17.78 4.72
CA GLU A 485 -9.56 17.66 5.63
C GLU A 485 -8.27 17.25 4.89
N GLY A 486 -8.43 16.46 3.82
CA GLY A 486 -7.32 15.77 3.17
C GLY A 486 -6.89 14.51 3.92
N TRP A 487 -5.73 13.99 3.55
CA TRP A 487 -5.14 12.78 4.10
C TRP A 487 -3.62 12.88 4.01
N ILE A 488 -2.91 12.06 4.79
CA ILE A 488 -1.45 11.97 4.80
C ILE A 488 -1.05 10.70 4.08
N VAL A 489 -0.11 10.82 3.14
CA VAL A 489 0.42 9.68 2.40
C VAL A 489 1.31 8.82 3.29
N ASP A 490 0.87 7.62 3.67
CA ASP A 490 1.76 6.59 4.17
C ASP A 490 1.11 5.20 4.04
N PRO A 491 1.82 4.17 3.54
CA PRO A 491 1.29 2.82 3.36
C PRO A 491 0.73 2.20 4.65
N ALA A 492 1.30 2.52 5.82
CA ALA A 492 0.84 1.97 7.09
C ALA A 492 -0.53 2.50 7.53
N LEU A 493 -1.05 3.55 6.87
CA LEU A 493 -2.33 4.16 7.21
C LEU A 493 -3.50 3.56 6.42
N LEU A 494 -3.25 2.70 5.42
CA LEU A 494 -4.31 2.12 4.59
C LEU A 494 -5.31 1.31 5.43
N HIS A 495 -4.85 0.51 6.40
CA HIS A 495 -5.72 -0.30 7.25
C HIS A 495 -6.49 0.49 8.32
N LEU A 496 -6.08 1.73 8.64
CA LEU A 496 -6.70 2.53 9.70
C LEU A 496 -8.09 3.04 9.32
N PHE A 497 -8.38 3.15 8.02
CA PHE A 497 -9.68 3.57 7.52
C PHE A 497 -10.65 2.40 7.30
N ASP A 498 -10.15 1.17 7.19
CA ASP A 498 -10.97 -0.05 7.02
C ASP A 498 -11.67 -0.50 8.32
N GLN A 499 -11.17 -0.07 9.49
CA GLN A 499 -11.74 -0.45 10.79
C GLN A 499 -13.01 0.34 11.20
N GLY A 500 -13.69 1.00 10.26
CA GLY A 500 -15.01 1.59 10.52
C GLY A 500 -15.00 2.60 11.66
N GLY A 501 -14.20 3.67 11.52
CA GLY A 501 -14.10 4.77 12.48
C GLY A 501 -15.40 5.58 12.64
N THR A 502 -16.46 4.96 13.13
CA THR A 502 -17.53 5.62 13.87
C THR A 502 -16.99 5.80 15.28
N ILE A 503 -16.44 6.98 15.59
CA ILE A 503 -16.34 7.37 17.00
C ILE A 503 -17.78 7.60 17.44
N SER A 504 -18.29 6.64 18.21
CA SER A 504 -19.43 6.84 19.10
C SER A 504 -19.34 8.24 19.68
N GLN A 505 -20.40 9.03 19.53
CA GLN A 505 -20.69 10.10 20.48
C GLN A 505 -20.67 9.45 21.86
N GLN A 506 -19.55 9.51 22.58
CA GLN A 506 -19.59 9.37 24.02
C GLN A 506 -20.06 10.72 24.53
N SER A 507 -21.37 10.75 24.70
CA SER A 507 -22.10 11.64 25.59
C SER A 507 -21.30 11.98 26.84
N ASP A 508 -21.31 13.28 27.16
CA ASP A 508 -21.30 13.76 28.53
C ASP A 508 -22.02 12.79 29.47
N MET A 509 -21.32 12.31 30.50
CA MET A 509 -21.83 12.06 31.85
C MET A 509 -20.67 11.56 32.72
N THR A 510 -19.95 12.51 33.34
CA THR A 510 -19.81 12.75 34.80
C THR A 510 -18.56 13.57 35.08
#